data_AF-A0A077X114-F1
#
_entry.id   AF-A0A077X114-F1
#
_cell.length_a   1.000
_cell.length_b   1.000
_cell.length_c   1.000
_cell.angle_alpha   90.00
_cell.angle_beta   90.00
_cell.angle_gamma   90.00
#
_symmetry.space_group_name_H-M   'P 1'
#
loop_
_entity.id
_entity.type
_entity.pdbx_description
1 polymer ?
#
loop_
_entity_poly.entity_id
_entity_poly.type
_entity_poly.pdbx_seq_one_letter_code
_entity_poly.pdbx_strand_id
1 'polypeptide(L)'
;MQPSYPRLDTFQHALNLLEHDIDNTINELLRLDRHLRRSQVLLVLYSGIVWIVYVGYCFFALRHARWDTIILGATPAIVSPLCICFSQRLVEWWFKQHQGQAQAKLAWLRARYNSKLNELKVNVPSDHPILELYQASSERPGHHALICTFCFAYNGLASHPQSTQYVCPKCLKFNAAHSTGDAGDMVKEEGSIASRVKRRHIKSR
;
A
#
# COMPACT_ATOMS: atom_id res chain seq x y z
N MET A 1 -29.04 -9.93 -34.44
CA MET A 1 -28.06 -11.01 -34.21
C MET A 1 -26.67 -10.39 -34.20
N GLN A 2 -25.92 -10.47 -33.10
CA GLN A 2 -24.49 -10.14 -33.12
C GLN A 2 -23.71 -11.33 -33.71
N PRO A 3 -22.70 -11.10 -34.55
CA PRO A 3 -21.86 -12.17 -35.06
C PRO A 3 -21.07 -12.80 -33.90
N SER A 4 -21.36 -14.08 -33.60
CA SER A 4 -20.67 -14.84 -32.56
C SER A 4 -19.32 -15.32 -33.10
N TYR A 5 -18.23 -14.65 -32.70
CA TYR A 5 -16.87 -15.09 -33.00
C TYR A 5 -16.36 -16.02 -31.88
N PRO A 6 -16.16 -17.33 -32.12
CA PRO A 6 -15.82 -18.34 -31.11
C PRO A 6 -14.39 -18.23 -30.53
N ARG A 7 -13.67 -17.16 -30.90
CA ARG A 7 -12.37 -16.83 -30.33
C ARG A 7 -12.51 -15.75 -29.26
N LEU A 8 -13.50 -14.87 -29.34
CA LEU A 8 -13.63 -13.67 -28.49
C LEU A 8 -14.20 -14.00 -27.09
N ASP A 9 -15.14 -14.93 -27.03
CA ASP A 9 -15.72 -15.50 -25.81
C ASP A 9 -14.67 -16.16 -24.91
N THR A 10 -13.73 -16.90 -25.49
CA THR A 10 -12.61 -17.50 -24.75
C THR A 10 -11.70 -16.43 -24.13
N PHE A 11 -11.48 -15.31 -24.83
CA PHE A 11 -10.73 -14.17 -24.31
C PHE A 11 -11.49 -13.43 -23.19
N GLN A 12 -12.79 -13.22 -23.35
CA GLN A 12 -13.63 -12.62 -22.31
C GLN A 12 -13.63 -13.45 -21.04
N HIS A 13 -13.74 -14.77 -21.16
CA HIS A 13 -13.64 -15.67 -20.01
C HIS A 13 -12.28 -15.57 -19.32
N ALA A 14 -11.19 -15.49 -20.08
CA ALA A 14 -9.85 -15.31 -19.52
C ALA A 14 -9.71 -13.97 -18.78
N LEU A 15 -10.25 -12.87 -19.32
CA LEU A 15 -10.21 -11.55 -18.65
C LEU A 15 -11.02 -11.54 -17.36
N ASN A 16 -12.23 -12.11 -17.38
CA ASN A 16 -13.10 -12.21 -16.20
C ASN A 16 -12.47 -13.06 -15.09
N LEU A 17 -11.76 -14.14 -15.46
CA LEU A 17 -10.98 -14.94 -14.53
C LEU A 17 -9.89 -14.11 -13.84
N LEU A 18 -9.16 -13.28 -14.60
CA LEU A 18 -8.11 -12.42 -14.06
C LEU A 18 -8.68 -11.33 -13.14
N GLU A 19 -9.81 -10.74 -13.50
CA GLU A 19 -10.47 -9.71 -12.67
C GLU A 19 -10.98 -10.31 -11.35
N HIS A 20 -11.55 -11.52 -11.40
CA HIS A 20 -11.94 -12.24 -10.20
C HIS A 20 -10.74 -12.54 -9.27
N ASP A 21 -9.59 -12.93 -9.82
CA ASP A 21 -8.37 -13.15 -9.05
C ASP A 21 -7.81 -11.86 -8.42
N ILE A 22 -7.93 -10.73 -9.12
CA ILE A 22 -7.57 -9.41 -8.59
C ILE A 22 -8.48 -9.07 -7.40
N ASP A 23 -9.79 -9.22 -7.54
CA ASP A 23 -10.75 -8.93 -6.49
C ASP A 23 -10.58 -9.85 -5.28
N ASN A 24 -10.34 -11.15 -5.49
CA ASN A 24 -10.06 -12.09 -4.42
C ASN A 24 -8.79 -11.71 -3.65
N THR A 25 -7.72 -11.34 -4.36
CA THR A 25 -6.47 -10.89 -3.74
C THR A 25 -6.69 -9.61 -2.92
N ILE A 26 -7.47 -8.65 -3.44
CA ILE A 26 -7.82 -7.43 -2.71
C ILE A 26 -8.62 -7.76 -1.44
N ASN A 27 -9.60 -8.65 -1.54
CA ASN A 27 -10.44 -9.06 -0.42
C ASN A 27 -9.63 -9.78 0.67
N GLU A 28 -8.68 -10.63 0.30
CA GLU A 28 -7.74 -11.27 1.22
C GLU A 28 -6.88 -10.24 1.96
N LEU A 29 -6.37 -9.24 1.25
CA LEU A 29 -5.57 -8.16 1.85
C LEU A 29 -6.39 -7.28 2.80
N LEU A 30 -7.63 -6.95 2.42
CA LEU A 30 -8.56 -6.20 3.27
C LEU A 30 -8.91 -6.97 4.55
N ARG A 31 -9.01 -8.30 4.46
CA ARG A 31 -9.26 -9.18 5.60
C ARG A 31 -8.07 -9.19 6.56
N LEU A 32 -6.85 -9.31 6.06
CA LEU A 32 -5.62 -9.28 6.87
C LEU A 32 -5.41 -7.92 7.55
N ASP A 33 -5.56 -6.83 6.81
CA ASP A 33 -5.33 -5.46 7.28
C ASP A 33 -6.30 -5.03 8.41
N ARG A 34 -7.47 -5.68 8.51
CA ARG A 34 -8.43 -5.48 9.62
C ARG A 34 -7.94 -6.07 10.95
N HIS A 35 -7.20 -7.17 10.91
CA HIS A 35 -6.66 -7.83 12.11
C HIS A 35 -5.35 -7.20 12.58
N LEU A 36 -4.48 -6.83 11.64
CA LEU A 36 -3.14 -6.30 11.94
C LEU A 36 -3.14 -4.91 12.62
N ARG A 37 -4.10 -4.03 12.30
CA ARG A 37 -4.21 -2.70 12.95
C ARG A 37 -4.81 -2.77 14.35
N ARG A 38 -5.72 -3.71 14.60
CA ARG A 38 -6.32 -3.92 15.92
C ARG A 38 -5.27 -4.39 16.92
N SER A 39 -4.37 -5.28 16.53
CA SER A 39 -3.28 -5.74 17.39
C SER A 39 -2.31 -4.63 17.78
N GLN A 40 -1.98 -3.70 16.87
CA GLN A 40 -1.08 -2.57 17.18
C GLN A 40 -1.71 -1.58 18.15
N VAL A 41 -2.99 -1.21 17.93
CA VAL A 41 -3.71 -0.31 18.83
C VAL A 41 -3.92 -0.95 20.20
N LEU A 42 -4.28 -2.24 20.25
CA LEU A 42 -4.45 -2.97 21.50
C LEU A 42 -3.12 -3.11 22.25
N LEU A 43 -2.01 -3.42 21.58
CA LEU A 43 -0.70 -3.55 22.23
C LEU A 43 -0.27 -2.22 22.86
N VAL A 44 -0.40 -1.11 22.14
CA VAL A 44 -0.09 0.24 22.67
C VAL A 44 -1.01 0.58 23.86
N LEU A 45 -2.32 0.36 23.72
CA LEU A 45 -3.29 0.64 24.78
C LEU A 45 -3.01 -0.18 26.06
N TYR A 46 -2.77 -1.48 25.93
CA TYR A 46 -2.46 -2.36 27.08
C TYR A 46 -1.12 -2.01 27.73
N SER A 47 -0.07 -1.72 26.94
CA SER A 47 1.23 -1.31 27.48
C SER A 47 1.15 0.02 28.25
N GLY A 48 0.35 0.98 27.75
CA GLY A 48 0.10 2.25 28.43
C GLY A 48 -0.65 2.08 29.75
N ILE A 49 -1.67 1.22 29.77
CA ILE A 49 -2.43 0.91 31.01
C ILE A 49 -1.51 0.29 32.07
N VAL A 50 -0.70 -0.70 31.69
CA VAL A 50 0.24 -1.36 32.62
C VAL A 50 1.24 -0.35 33.20
N TRP A 51 1.72 0.59 32.39
CA TRP A 51 2.62 1.65 32.85
C TRP A 51 1.94 2.64 33.79
N ILE A 52 0.70 3.08 33.50
CA ILE A 52 -0.07 3.97 34.39
C ILE A 52 -0.31 3.30 35.75
N VAL A 53 -0.66 2.01 35.76
CA VAL A 53 -0.83 1.23 37.00
C VAL A 53 0.50 1.13 37.77
N TYR A 54 1.61 0.87 37.07
CA TYR A 54 2.94 0.81 37.67
C TYR A 54 3.35 2.15 38.32
N VAL A 55 3.14 3.26 37.62
CA VAL A 55 3.43 4.61 38.13
C VAL A 55 2.54 4.96 39.31
N GLY A 56 1.25 4.62 39.25
CA GLY A 56 0.31 4.81 40.36
C GLY A 56 0.72 4.03 41.61
N TYR A 57 1.14 2.78 41.44
CA TYR A 57 1.69 1.94 42.50
C TYR A 57 2.96 2.56 43.11
N CYS A 58 3.89 3.00 42.27
CA CYS A 58 5.11 3.67 42.74
C CYS A 58 4.78 4.97 43.48
N PHE A 59 3.88 5.81 42.97
CA PHE A 59 3.48 7.05 43.64
C PHE A 59 2.90 6.80 45.03
N PHE A 60 2.07 5.77 45.17
CA PHE A 60 1.45 5.41 46.46
C PHE A 60 2.45 4.78 47.44
N ALA A 61 3.35 3.92 46.95
CA ALA A 61 4.38 3.27 47.75
C ALA A 61 5.52 4.24 48.16
N LEU A 62 5.94 5.12 47.26
CA LEU A 62 7.02 6.09 47.49
C LEU A 62 6.59 7.26 48.37
N ARG A 63 5.28 7.57 48.47
CA ARG A 63 4.74 8.54 49.44
C ARG A 63 5.12 8.18 50.89
N HIS A 64 5.41 6.91 51.17
CA HIS A 64 5.72 6.42 52.52
C HIS A 64 7.14 5.84 52.69
N ALA A 65 7.99 5.88 51.66
CA ALA A 65 9.25 5.13 51.63
C ALA A 65 10.51 6.01 51.49
N ARG A 66 11.60 5.54 52.11
CA ARG A 66 12.93 6.18 52.18
C ARG A 66 13.67 6.11 50.82
N TRP A 67 14.52 7.10 50.54
CA TRP A 67 15.22 7.34 49.26
C TRP A 67 15.89 6.13 48.59
N ASP A 68 16.32 5.12 49.35
CA ASP A 68 16.97 3.90 48.83
C ASP A 68 16.04 3.04 47.94
N THR A 69 14.72 3.12 48.13
CA THR A 69 13.72 2.40 47.32
C THR A 69 13.35 3.10 46.02
N ILE A 70 13.68 4.40 45.90
CA ILE A 70 13.35 5.24 44.74
C ILE A 70 14.22 4.87 43.54
N ILE A 71 15.49 4.52 43.75
CA ILE A 71 16.45 4.21 42.67
C ILE A 71 16.09 2.89 41.97
N LEU A 72 15.66 1.87 42.73
CA LEU A 72 15.23 0.59 42.16
C LEU A 72 13.89 0.71 41.41
N GLY A 73 13.00 1.61 41.87
CA GLY A 73 11.72 1.91 41.22
C GLY A 73 11.83 2.80 39.97
N ALA A 74 12.87 3.62 39.85
CA ALA A 74 13.06 4.50 38.69
C ALA A 74 13.56 3.75 37.44
N THR A 75 14.17 2.58 37.60
CA THR A 75 14.72 1.75 36.51
C THR A 75 13.69 1.46 35.39
N PRO A 76 12.47 0.98 35.68
CA PRO A 76 11.46 0.75 34.64
C PRO A 76 10.88 2.03 34.00
N ALA A 77 11.02 3.20 34.61
CA ALA A 77 10.60 4.46 33.98
C ALA A 77 11.50 4.82 32.78
N ILE A 78 12.77 4.40 32.80
CA ILE A 78 13.72 4.58 31.70
C ILE A 78 13.61 3.44 30.67
N VAL A 79 13.32 2.21 31.12
CA VAL A 79 13.17 1.05 30.22
C VAL A 79 11.86 1.10 29.42
N SER A 80 10.78 1.65 29.99
CA SER A 80 9.47 1.78 29.34
C SER A 80 9.48 2.52 27.98
N PRO A 81 10.07 3.74 27.86
CA PRO A 81 10.12 4.44 26.57
C PRO A 81 10.96 3.69 25.53
N LEU A 82 11.97 2.93 25.93
CA LEU A 82 12.73 2.08 25.01
C LEU A 82 11.86 0.93 24.47
N CYS A 83 11.10 0.25 25.32
CA CYS A 83 10.20 -0.83 24.90
C CYS A 83 9.08 -0.35 23.98
N ILE A 84 8.47 0.82 24.26
CA ILE A 84 7.42 1.41 23.42
C ILE A 84 8.00 1.78 22.05
N CYS A 85 9.13 2.48 22.00
CA CYS A 85 9.79 2.83 20.74
C CYS A 85 10.20 1.60 19.93
N PHE A 86 10.72 0.56 20.60
CA PHE A 86 11.14 -0.67 19.94
C PHE A 86 9.95 -1.42 19.33
N SER A 87 8.82 -1.51 20.04
CA SER A 87 7.60 -2.14 19.53
C SER A 87 7.05 -1.42 18.29
N GLN A 88 7.14 -0.09 18.24
CA GLN A 88 6.67 0.69 17.09
C GLN A 88 7.52 0.42 15.85
N ARG A 89 8.85 0.41 16.00
CA ARG A 89 9.76 0.12 14.89
C ARG A 89 9.65 -1.31 14.38
N LEU A 90 9.42 -2.28 15.26
CA LEU A 90 9.32 -3.68 14.87
C LEU A 90 8.07 -3.94 14.04
N VAL A 91 6.95 -3.30 14.41
CA VAL A 91 5.68 -3.42 13.68
C VAL A 91 5.78 -2.72 12.33
N GLU A 92 6.34 -1.51 12.25
CA GLU A 92 6.54 -0.81 10.98
C GLU A 92 7.44 -1.60 10.02
N TRP A 93 8.54 -2.18 10.52
CA TRP A 93 9.43 -3.02 9.74
C TRP A 93 8.76 -4.31 9.26
N TRP A 94 8.08 -5.01 10.16
CA TRP A 94 7.34 -6.23 9.84
C TRP A 94 6.24 -5.95 8.81
N PHE A 95 5.54 -4.82 8.95
CA PHE A 95 4.50 -4.39 8.02
C PHE A 95 5.08 -4.05 6.64
N LYS A 96 6.19 -3.30 6.59
CA LYS A 96 6.88 -2.96 5.33
C LYS A 96 7.38 -4.20 4.60
N GLN A 97 7.86 -5.20 5.35
CA GLN A 97 8.34 -6.45 4.77
C GLN A 97 7.20 -7.33 4.22
N HIS A 98 6.07 -7.41 4.93
CA HIS A 98 4.96 -8.26 4.53
C HIS A 98 4.10 -7.66 3.40
N GLN A 99 3.99 -6.32 3.34
CA GLN A 99 3.24 -5.63 2.28
C GLN A 99 3.90 -5.68 0.90
N GLY A 100 5.24 -5.77 0.83
CA GLY A 100 5.97 -5.76 -0.44
C GLY A 100 5.60 -6.92 -1.38
N GLN A 101 5.38 -8.11 -0.82
CA GLN A 101 5.00 -9.29 -1.62
C GLN A 101 3.56 -9.20 -2.14
N ALA A 102 2.64 -8.68 -1.32
CA ALA A 102 1.25 -8.45 -1.71
C ALA A 102 1.13 -7.42 -2.84
N GLN A 103 1.88 -6.32 -2.75
CA GLN A 103 1.91 -5.31 -3.80
C GLN A 103 2.56 -5.82 -5.08
N ALA A 104 3.63 -6.62 -4.99
CA ALA A 104 4.25 -7.26 -6.15
C ALA A 104 3.30 -8.23 -6.88
N LYS A 105 2.52 -9.03 -6.13
CA LYS A 105 1.51 -9.93 -6.69
C LYS A 105 0.41 -9.17 -7.44
N LEU A 106 -0.09 -8.07 -6.87
CA LEU A 106 -1.07 -7.20 -7.54
C LEU A 106 -0.49 -6.52 -8.79
N ALA A 107 0.75 -6.05 -8.73
CA ALA A 107 1.44 -5.45 -9.87
C ALA A 107 1.61 -6.47 -11.02
N TRP A 108 2.00 -7.71 -10.69
CA TRP A 108 2.12 -8.79 -11.66
C TRP A 108 0.77 -9.16 -12.29
N LEU A 109 -0.31 -9.27 -11.50
CA LEU A 109 -1.66 -9.54 -12.01
C LEU A 109 -2.15 -8.44 -12.97
N ARG A 110 -1.94 -7.17 -12.62
CA ARG A 110 -2.29 -6.03 -13.48
C ARG A 110 -1.49 -5.99 -14.77
N ALA A 111 -0.19 -6.30 -14.71
CA ALA A 111 0.65 -6.42 -15.91
C ALA A 111 0.13 -7.54 -16.83
N ARG A 112 -0.28 -8.68 -16.25
CA ARG A 112 -0.87 -9.80 -16.98
C ARG A 112 -2.18 -9.40 -17.66
N TYR A 113 -3.07 -8.71 -16.96
CA TYR A 113 -4.32 -8.17 -17.52
C TYR A 113 -4.06 -7.22 -18.70
N ASN A 114 -3.18 -6.24 -18.53
CA ASN A 114 -2.84 -5.28 -19.58
C ASN A 114 -2.22 -5.95 -20.83
N SER A 115 -1.42 -7.00 -20.64
CA SER A 115 -0.87 -7.77 -21.76
C SER A 115 -1.96 -8.43 -22.60
N LYS A 116 -3.00 -8.99 -21.96
CA LYS A 116 -4.13 -9.62 -22.64
C LYS A 116 -5.07 -8.61 -23.29
N LEU A 117 -5.22 -7.44 -22.68
CA LEU A 117 -5.94 -6.32 -23.29
C LEU A 117 -5.26 -5.83 -24.57
N ASN A 118 -3.93 -5.77 -24.58
CA ASN A 118 -3.16 -5.39 -25.77
C ASN A 118 -3.25 -6.44 -26.89
N GLU A 119 -3.27 -7.73 -26.56
CA GLU A 119 -3.55 -8.80 -27.54
C GLU A 119 -4.94 -8.63 -28.18
N LEU A 120 -5.95 -8.22 -27.39
CA LEU A 120 -7.30 -7.94 -27.89
C LEU A 120 -7.33 -6.75 -28.85
N LYS A 121 -6.65 -5.65 -28.50
CA LYS A 121 -6.56 -4.43 -29.33
C LYS A 121 -5.96 -4.69 -30.72
N VAL A 122 -5.04 -5.66 -30.83
CA VAL A 122 -4.41 -6.02 -32.11
C VAL A 122 -5.30 -6.92 -32.96
N ASN A 123 -6.09 -7.78 -32.32
CA ASN A 123 -6.90 -8.79 -33.02
C ASN A 123 -8.31 -8.31 -33.40
N VAL A 124 -8.79 -7.23 -32.79
CA VAL A 124 -10.13 -6.70 -33.00
C VAL A 124 -10.05 -5.32 -33.66
N PRO A 125 -10.80 -5.05 -34.74
CA PRO A 125 -10.90 -3.73 -35.36
C PRO A 125 -11.28 -2.64 -34.34
N SER A 126 -10.67 -1.46 -34.48
CA SER A 126 -10.77 -0.36 -33.52
C SER A 126 -12.19 0.17 -33.29
N ASP A 127 -13.11 -0.10 -34.22
CA ASP A 127 -14.52 0.32 -34.22
C ASP A 127 -15.45 -0.64 -33.47
N HIS A 128 -14.94 -1.74 -32.89
CA HIS A 128 -15.79 -2.69 -32.19
C HIS A 128 -16.23 -2.16 -30.81
N PRO A 129 -17.55 -2.12 -30.50
CA PRO A 129 -18.10 -1.54 -29.26
C PRO A 129 -17.65 -2.21 -27.96
N ILE A 130 -17.04 -3.40 -28.04
CA ILE A 130 -16.53 -4.13 -26.87
C ILE A 130 -15.19 -3.55 -26.44
N LEU A 131 -14.36 -3.10 -27.40
CA LEU A 131 -13.09 -2.46 -27.12
C LEU A 131 -13.32 -1.16 -26.36
N GLU A 132 -14.36 -0.41 -26.73
CA GLU A 132 -14.76 0.84 -26.07
C GLU A 132 -15.23 0.61 -24.63
N LEU A 133 -15.96 -0.48 -24.34
CA LEU A 133 -16.35 -0.85 -22.96
C LEU A 133 -15.14 -1.18 -22.07
N TYR A 134 -14.14 -1.88 -22.61
CA TYR A 134 -12.92 -2.23 -21.89
C TYR A 134 -11.91 -1.08 -21.80
N GLN A 135 -11.82 -0.24 -22.83
CA GLN A 135 -11.08 1.03 -22.75
C GLN A 135 -11.74 1.94 -21.74
N ALA A 136 -13.07 2.08 -21.75
CA ALA A 136 -13.79 2.85 -20.73
C ALA A 136 -13.73 2.22 -19.33
N SER A 137 -13.46 0.93 -19.15
CA SER A 137 -13.17 0.35 -17.83
C SER A 137 -11.70 0.50 -17.41
N SER A 138 -10.77 0.50 -18.39
CA SER A 138 -9.34 0.70 -18.19
C SER A 138 -8.91 2.16 -18.05
N GLU A 139 -9.65 3.08 -18.69
CA GLU A 139 -9.44 4.54 -18.76
C GLU A 139 -10.51 5.31 -18.00
N ARG A 140 -11.56 4.64 -17.50
CA ARG A 140 -12.36 5.20 -16.39
C ARG A 140 -11.31 5.70 -15.42
N PRO A 141 -11.20 7.02 -15.16
CA PRO A 141 -10.18 7.56 -14.29
C PRO A 141 -10.34 6.80 -13.02
N GLY A 142 -9.45 5.82 -12.87
CA GLY A 142 -9.66 4.75 -11.92
C GLY A 142 -9.79 5.50 -10.65
N HIS A 143 -10.86 5.23 -9.92
CA HIS A 143 -10.86 5.62 -8.54
C HIS A 143 -9.58 5.01 -7.97
N HIS A 144 -8.55 5.81 -7.88
CA HIS A 144 -7.23 5.36 -7.51
C HIS A 144 -7.22 5.45 -6.01
N ALA A 145 -6.61 4.43 -5.41
CA ALA A 145 -6.48 4.35 -3.98
C ALA A 145 -5.77 5.61 -3.44
N LEU A 146 -6.46 6.37 -2.58
CA LEU A 146 -5.85 7.40 -1.75
C LEU A 146 -5.03 6.69 -0.66
N ILE A 147 -3.74 6.52 -0.93
CA ILE A 147 -2.80 5.89 0.00
C ILE A 147 -2.04 6.98 0.74
N CYS A 148 -1.94 6.87 2.06
CA CYS A 148 -1.17 7.83 2.87
C CYS A 148 0.33 7.60 2.67
N THR A 149 1.13 8.63 2.41
CA THR A 149 2.59 8.48 2.24
C THR A 149 3.32 8.14 3.54
N PHE A 150 2.70 8.38 4.69
CA PHE A 150 3.31 8.17 6.00
C PHE A 150 2.95 6.83 6.64
N CYS A 151 1.69 6.40 6.53
CA CYS A 151 1.21 5.17 7.15
C CYS A 151 0.70 4.13 6.14
N PHE A 152 0.75 4.44 4.84
CA PHE A 152 0.30 3.58 3.74
C PHE A 152 -1.14 3.08 3.86
N ALA A 153 -1.94 3.76 4.69
CA ALA A 153 -3.35 3.47 4.85
C ALA A 153 -4.11 3.84 3.57
N TYR A 154 -4.98 2.93 3.14
CA TYR A 154 -6.03 3.23 2.19
C TYR A 154 -7.10 4.11 2.85
N ASN A 155 -7.32 5.30 2.27
CA ASN A 155 -8.28 6.31 2.73
C ASN A 155 -9.41 6.51 1.71
N GLY A 156 -9.66 5.51 0.87
CA GLY A 156 -10.71 5.52 -0.13
C GLY A 156 -10.18 5.79 -1.53
N LEU A 157 -11.04 6.35 -2.35
CA LEU A 157 -10.99 6.34 -3.80
C LEU A 157 -11.13 7.77 -4.29
N ALA A 158 -10.17 8.27 -5.07
CA ALA A 158 -10.27 9.56 -5.72
C ALA A 158 -9.98 9.45 -7.20
N SER A 159 -10.67 10.25 -8.00
CA SER A 159 -10.45 10.33 -9.45
C SER A 159 -9.06 10.85 -9.80
N HIS A 160 -8.45 11.69 -8.94
CA HIS A 160 -7.11 12.24 -9.13
C HIS A 160 -6.32 12.19 -7.81
N PRO A 161 -5.73 11.03 -7.44
CA PRO A 161 -5.05 10.86 -6.15
C PRO A 161 -3.80 11.75 -6.05
N GLN A 162 -3.16 12.08 -7.18
CA GLN A 162 -1.94 12.88 -7.20
C GLN A 162 -2.20 14.36 -6.91
N SER A 163 -3.39 14.88 -7.25
CA SER A 163 -3.76 16.28 -6.96
C SER A 163 -4.56 16.45 -5.65
N THR A 164 -4.97 15.35 -5.01
CA THR A 164 -5.83 15.39 -3.83
C THR A 164 -5.00 15.53 -2.55
N GLN A 165 -5.13 16.67 -1.88
CA GLN A 165 -4.57 16.92 -0.56
C GLN A 165 -5.55 16.46 0.52
N TYR A 166 -5.09 15.72 1.53
CA TYR A 166 -5.98 15.27 2.60
C TYR A 166 -5.21 15.00 3.89
N VAL A 167 -5.87 15.16 5.03
CA VAL A 167 -5.34 14.69 6.32
C VAL A 167 -5.77 13.24 6.48
N CYS A 168 -4.81 12.34 6.71
CA CYS A 168 -5.13 10.93 6.85
C CYS A 168 -5.91 10.69 8.16
N PRO A 169 -7.13 10.13 8.13
CA PRO A 169 -7.90 9.84 9.35
C PRO A 169 -7.25 8.76 10.24
N LYS A 170 -6.27 8.01 9.72
CA LYS A 170 -5.58 6.96 10.48
C LYS A 170 -4.36 7.44 11.25
N CYS A 171 -3.53 8.29 10.65
CA CYS A 171 -2.29 8.76 11.27
C CYS A 171 -2.25 10.29 11.50
N LEU A 172 -3.30 11.01 11.10
CA LEU A 172 -3.47 12.45 11.25
C LEU A 172 -2.39 13.32 10.59
N LYS A 173 -1.52 12.71 9.77
CA LYS A 173 -0.53 13.44 8.98
C LYS A 173 -1.17 13.99 7.71
N PHE A 174 -0.76 15.20 7.35
CA PHE A 174 -1.20 15.89 6.14
C PHE A 174 -0.49 15.29 4.92
N ASN A 175 -1.26 14.72 4.00
CA ASN A 175 -0.78 14.16 2.75
C ASN A 175 -0.92 15.23 1.66
N ALA A 176 0.21 15.81 1.26
CA ALA A 176 0.25 16.82 0.21
C ALA A 176 0.03 16.18 -1.16
N ALA A 177 -0.41 17.00 -2.13
CA ALA A 177 -0.54 16.59 -3.52
C ALA A 177 0.86 16.33 -4.08
N HIS A 178 1.02 15.23 -4.80
CA HIS A 178 2.22 14.98 -5.57
C HIS A 178 2.23 15.95 -6.76
N SER A 179 3.17 16.90 -6.78
CA SER A 179 3.40 17.71 -7.97
C SER A 179 3.84 16.79 -9.10
N THR A 180 3.11 16.83 -10.21
CA THR A 180 3.42 16.11 -11.47
C THR A 180 4.76 16.50 -12.10
N GLY A 181 5.58 17.31 -11.41
CA GLY A 181 6.95 17.65 -11.79
C GLY A 181 7.94 16.49 -11.64
N ASP A 182 7.74 15.57 -10.70
CA ASP A 182 8.74 14.50 -10.42
C ASP A 182 8.52 13.21 -11.23
N ALA A 183 7.31 12.98 -11.78
CA ALA A 183 7.04 11.83 -12.65
C ALA A 183 7.65 12.00 -14.06
N GLY A 184 7.81 13.25 -14.51
CA GLY A 184 8.46 13.57 -15.79
C GLY A 184 9.96 13.25 -15.80
N ASP A 185 10.61 13.31 -14.64
CA ASP A 185 12.05 13.04 -14.52
C ASP A 185 12.35 11.53 -14.45
N MET A 186 11.47 10.71 -13.87
CA MET A 186 11.64 9.24 -13.88
C MET A 186 11.48 8.64 -15.29
N VAL A 187 10.53 9.14 -16.10
CA VAL A 187 10.35 8.68 -17.50
C VAL A 187 11.50 9.17 -18.40
N LYS A 188 12.07 10.36 -18.13
CA LYS A 188 13.27 10.85 -18.83
C LYS A 188 14.53 10.06 -18.46
N GLU A 189 14.69 9.63 -17.20
CA GLU A 189 15.81 8.79 -16.80
C GLU A 189 15.77 7.40 -17.44
N GLU A 190 14.64 6.70 -17.44
CA GLU A 190 14.53 5.38 -18.07
C GLU A 190 14.77 5.44 -19.59
N GLY A 191 14.25 6.46 -20.27
CA GLY A 191 14.52 6.71 -21.69
C GLY A 191 15.99 7.02 -21.98
N SER A 192 16.67 7.75 -21.08
CA SER A 192 18.10 8.10 -21.21
C SER A 192 19.01 6.88 -20.95
N ILE A 193 18.67 6.04 -19.97
CA ILE A 193 19.40 4.81 -19.64
C ILE A 193 19.26 3.79 -20.78
N ALA A 194 18.05 3.57 -21.31
CA ALA A 194 17.82 2.68 -22.46
C ALA A 194 18.58 3.14 -23.71
N SER A 195 18.66 4.46 -23.93
CA SER A 195 19.41 5.06 -25.04
C SER A 195 20.93 4.89 -24.88
N ARG A 196 21.47 4.96 -23.66
CA ARG A 196 22.89 4.73 -23.36
C ARG A 196 23.30 3.27 -23.51
N VAL A 197 22.45 2.33 -23.11
CA VAL A 197 22.70 0.88 -23.25
C VAL A 197 22.72 0.49 -24.73
N LYS A 198 21.77 0.99 -25.54
CA LYS A 198 21.73 0.72 -26.99
C LYS A 198 22.94 1.26 -27.74
N ARG A 199 23.49 2.40 -27.30
CA ARG A 199 24.70 3.01 -27.89
C ARG A 199 26.00 2.25 -27.56
N ARG A 200 26.07 1.54 -26.42
CA ARG A 200 27.22 0.67 -26.10
C ARG A 200 27.25 -0.61 -26.91
N HIS A 201 26.09 -1.22 -27.17
CA HIS A 201 26.02 -2.48 -27.94
C HIS A 201 26.34 -2.32 -29.44
N ILE A 202 26.15 -1.13 -30.01
CA ILE A 202 26.48 -0.84 -31.42
C ILE A 202 27.99 -0.61 -31.60
N LYS A 203 28.73 -0.22 -30.56
CA LYS A 203 30.16 0.07 -30.63
C LYS A 203 31.07 -1.15 -30.34
N SER A 204 30.48 -2.31 -30.05
CA SER A 204 31.18 -3.57 -29.75
C SER A 204 30.96 -4.66 -30.80
N ARG A 205 30.53 -4.28 -32.01
CA ARG A 205 30.51 -5.09 -33.22
C ARG A 205 31.32 -4.37 -34.28
#